data_AF-A0A177KAK6-F1
#
_entry.id   AF-A0A177KAK6-F1
#
_cell.length_a   1.000
_cell.length_b   1.000
_cell.length_c   1.000
_cell.angle_alpha   90.00
_cell.angle_beta   90.00
_cell.angle_gamma   90.00
#
_symmetry.space_group_name_H-M   'P 1'
#
loop_
_entity.id
_entity.type
_entity.pdbx_description
1 polymer ?
#
loop_
_entity_poly.entity_id
_entity_poly.type
_entity_poly.pdbx_seq_one_letter_code
_entity_poly.pdbx_strand_id
1 'polypeptide(L)'
;MDELTIASIDIAPSQTVVTIDAVRAALRERMIPAVVGDEDGTVIARVALTPDGQMVIASDGTVTSTAPEPTLDSLAAEWSADVLLESDGLFLVGRRRDAADPPPPSSSPIRDVPFRVYVLMGERVTGLTSLAQQLEASVTVAEVDGAAIVVAHEHVRNSWPPAQRPVVALTRTRTGLTMEVFSAAGLAALPEDERMRGRGVPDLKLSWPARWVPVLSEEGWTGEVQRMLRTAAIERMSDLADDRPVLDELRVTRATFEHLRRCDNDDDLPGHLTRALRLPAVVEDLVRGRADIADLPGARRRERTDAGRRAWELTSRPSWWSRLFRRRGNDEGPGDRSRAGPS
;
A
#
# COMPACT_ATOMS: atom_id res chain seq x y z
N MET A 1 -31.09 6.89 4.08
CA MET A 1 -29.84 6.75 4.84
C MET A 1 -29.13 8.05 4.61
N ASP A 2 -28.94 8.86 5.65
CA ASP A 2 -28.17 10.08 5.50
C ASP A 2 -26.74 9.69 5.10
N GLU A 3 -26.16 10.47 4.20
CA GLU A 3 -24.86 10.18 3.61
C GLU A 3 -23.77 10.43 4.67
N LEU A 4 -23.26 9.37 5.30
CA LEU A 4 -22.17 9.47 6.26
C LEU A 4 -20.83 9.64 5.55
N THR A 5 -19.96 10.45 6.11
CA THR A 5 -18.58 10.62 5.66
C THR A 5 -17.60 9.99 6.67
N ILE A 6 -16.42 9.62 6.19
CA ILE A 6 -15.36 9.04 7.02
C ILE A 6 -14.40 10.17 7.40
N ALA A 7 -14.07 10.26 8.69
CA ALA A 7 -13.03 11.14 9.19
C ALA A 7 -11.96 10.32 9.92
N SER A 8 -10.71 10.75 9.79
CA SER A 8 -9.57 10.19 10.53
C SER A 8 -9.31 11.04 11.76
N ILE A 9 -9.14 10.39 12.91
CA ILE A 9 -8.57 10.99 14.11
C ILE A 9 -7.08 10.68 14.09
N ASP A 10 -6.27 11.72 13.89
CA ASP A 10 -4.82 11.68 14.02
C ASP A 10 -4.41 12.14 15.43
N ILE A 11 -3.50 11.39 16.04
CA ILE A 11 -3.02 11.62 17.39
C ILE A 11 -1.55 12.00 17.28
N ALA A 12 -1.26 13.29 17.43
CA ALA A 12 0.08 13.79 17.26
C ALA A 12 1.03 13.16 18.31
N PRO A 13 2.32 12.93 17.99
CA PRO A 13 3.26 12.26 18.87
C PRO A 13 3.36 12.91 20.26
N SER A 14 2.83 12.24 21.28
CA SER A 14 3.00 12.57 22.71
C SER A 14 4.29 11.99 23.29
N GLN A 15 4.69 12.43 24.49
CA GLN A 15 5.80 11.80 25.23
C GLN A 15 5.45 10.36 25.65
N THR A 16 4.15 10.07 25.78
CA THR A 16 3.60 8.75 26.04
C THR A 16 3.10 8.18 24.74
N VAL A 17 3.57 6.99 24.34
CA VAL A 17 3.03 6.31 23.15
C VAL A 17 1.60 5.89 23.46
N VAL A 18 0.63 6.54 22.83
CA VAL A 18 -0.78 6.14 22.93
C VAL A 18 -0.94 4.79 22.22
N THR A 19 -1.50 3.80 22.90
CA THR A 19 -1.68 2.46 22.34
C THR A 19 -3.04 2.31 21.67
N ILE A 20 -3.16 1.37 20.72
CA ILE A 20 -4.44 0.99 20.11
C ILE A 20 -5.49 0.70 21.18
N ASP A 21 -5.14 -0.06 22.22
CA ASP A 21 -6.10 -0.44 23.27
C ASP A 21 -6.58 0.76 24.10
N ALA A 22 -5.71 1.74 24.38
CA ALA A 22 -6.08 2.97 25.07
C ALA A 22 -7.05 3.80 24.22
N VAL A 23 -6.75 3.98 22.92
CA VAL A 23 -7.66 4.70 22.01
C VAL A 23 -9.01 4.00 21.90
N ARG A 24 -9.00 2.67 21.75
CA ARG A 24 -10.23 1.87 21.68
C ARG A 24 -11.05 1.97 22.96
N ALA A 25 -10.42 1.96 24.14
CA ALA A 25 -11.12 2.11 25.41
C ALA A 25 -11.80 3.48 25.52
N ALA A 26 -11.05 4.55 25.25
CA ALA A 26 -11.54 5.93 25.32
C ALA A 26 -12.73 6.20 24.36
N LEU A 27 -12.63 5.70 23.12
CA LEU A 27 -13.72 5.82 22.14
C LEU A 27 -14.93 4.97 22.52
N ARG A 28 -14.71 3.78 23.10
CA ARG A 28 -15.79 2.91 23.60
C ARG A 28 -16.53 3.55 24.77
N GLU A 29 -15.83 4.16 25.72
CA GLU A 29 -16.46 4.87 26.85
C GLU A 29 -17.39 6.00 26.40
N ARG A 30 -17.04 6.64 25.29
CA ARG A 30 -17.84 7.70 24.65
C ARG A 30 -18.86 7.16 23.65
N MET A 31 -18.95 5.84 23.52
CA MET A 31 -19.84 5.13 22.61
C MET A 31 -19.71 5.56 21.15
N ILE A 32 -18.50 5.89 20.70
CA ILE A 32 -18.22 6.32 19.33
C ILE A 32 -17.97 5.07 18.46
N PRO A 33 -18.80 4.79 17.44
CA PRO A 33 -18.49 3.77 16.44
C PRO A 33 -17.22 4.17 15.69
N ALA A 34 -16.21 3.33 15.81
CA ALA A 34 -14.89 3.64 15.28
C ALA A 34 -14.12 2.37 14.95
N VAL A 35 -13.09 2.55 14.13
CA VAL A 35 -12.06 1.53 13.92
C VAL A 35 -10.70 2.13 14.21
N VAL A 36 -9.83 1.38 14.87
CA VAL A 36 -8.51 1.85 15.28
C VAL A 36 -7.46 0.94 14.65
N GLY A 37 -6.37 1.53 14.20
CA GLY A 37 -5.24 0.81 13.62
C GLY A 37 -3.92 1.51 13.92
N ASP A 38 -2.84 0.91 13.43
CA ASP A 38 -1.50 1.49 13.43
C ASP A 38 -1.10 1.75 11.98
N GLU A 39 -0.65 2.96 11.68
CA GLU A 39 -0.02 3.36 10.43
C GLU A 39 1.41 3.80 10.71
N ASP A 40 2.36 2.92 10.38
CA ASP A 40 3.80 3.10 10.50
C ASP A 40 4.25 3.61 11.89
N GLY A 41 3.65 3.05 12.95
CA GLY A 41 3.94 3.37 14.34
C GLY A 41 3.11 4.51 14.94
N THR A 42 2.20 5.10 14.16
CA THR A 42 1.22 6.08 14.62
C THR A 42 -0.14 5.40 14.78
N VAL A 43 -0.76 5.53 15.96
CA VAL A 43 -2.12 5.05 16.17
C VAL A 43 -3.10 6.03 15.53
N ILE A 44 -3.93 5.50 14.63
CA ILE A 44 -4.96 6.26 13.93
C ILE A 44 -6.33 5.64 14.23
N ALA A 45 -7.36 6.47 14.28
CA ALA A 45 -8.74 5.99 14.36
C ALA A 45 -9.57 6.58 13.21
N ARG A 46 -10.57 5.85 12.72
CA ARG A 46 -11.59 6.40 11.83
C ARG A 46 -12.93 6.43 12.54
N VAL A 47 -13.66 7.51 12.33
CA VAL A 47 -15.00 7.75 12.86
C VAL A 47 -15.93 8.17 11.73
N ALA A 48 -17.23 8.03 11.94
CA ALA A 48 -18.24 8.48 10.99
C ALA A 48 -18.74 9.88 11.38
N LEU A 49 -18.91 10.74 10.38
CA LEU A 49 -19.55 12.04 10.50
C LEU A 49 -20.87 12.08 9.71
N THR A 50 -21.82 12.88 10.20
CA THR A 50 -23.00 13.27 9.42
C THR A 50 -22.63 14.31 8.35
N PRO A 51 -23.51 14.59 7.37
CA PRO A 51 -23.27 15.65 6.38
C PRO A 51 -22.96 17.04 6.98
N ASP A 52 -23.49 17.31 8.17
CA ASP A 52 -23.27 18.57 8.91
C ASP A 52 -21.98 18.55 9.76
N GLY A 53 -21.14 17.54 9.60
CA GLY A 53 -19.87 17.39 10.33
C GLY A 53 -20.02 16.93 11.78
N GLN A 54 -21.19 16.42 12.19
CA GLN A 54 -21.41 15.92 13.55
C GLN A 54 -20.87 14.49 13.69
N MET A 55 -20.20 14.19 14.80
CA MET A 55 -19.68 12.85 15.08
C MET A 55 -20.79 11.89 15.47
N VAL A 56 -20.78 10.71 14.86
CA VAL A 56 -21.77 9.67 15.16
C VAL A 56 -21.47 8.99 16.50
N ILE A 57 -22.51 8.76 17.31
CA ILE A 57 -22.45 8.01 18.58
C ILE A 57 -23.52 6.91 18.60
N ALA A 58 -23.23 5.78 19.23
CA ALA A 58 -24.16 4.66 19.39
C ALA A 58 -24.70 4.62 20.82
N SER A 59 -25.96 4.99 21.02
CA SER A 59 -26.59 4.95 22.34
C SER A 59 -27.78 4.00 22.34
N ASP A 60 -27.80 3.02 23.25
CA ASP A 60 -28.95 2.15 23.54
C ASP A 60 -29.64 1.55 22.29
N GLY A 61 -28.85 0.99 21.36
CA GLY A 61 -29.36 0.37 20.13
C GLY A 61 -29.80 1.36 19.05
N THR A 62 -29.57 2.66 19.27
CA THR A 62 -29.79 3.73 18.28
C THR A 62 -28.48 4.44 17.95
N VAL A 63 -28.45 5.06 16.77
CA VAL A 63 -27.32 5.88 16.32
C VAL A 63 -27.78 7.33 16.29
N THR A 64 -27.07 8.19 17.00
CA THR A 64 -27.30 9.64 17.05
C THR A 64 -26.00 10.38 16.70
N SER A 65 -25.98 11.72 16.81
CA SER A 65 -24.80 12.52 16.50
C SER A 65 -24.56 13.61 17.55
N THR A 66 -23.29 14.00 17.72
CA THR A 66 -22.84 15.04 18.64
C THR A 66 -21.83 15.96 17.97
N ALA A 67 -21.69 17.18 18.49
CA ALA A 67 -20.61 18.07 18.08
C ALA A 67 -19.25 17.40 18.37
N PRO A 68 -18.30 17.43 17.43
CA PRO A 68 -17.00 16.77 17.60
C PRO A 68 -16.09 17.46 18.63
N GLU A 69 -16.17 18.78 18.80
CA GLU A 69 -15.19 19.55 19.58
C GLU A 69 -15.11 19.13 21.06
N PRO A 70 -16.22 18.98 21.81
CA PRO A 70 -16.16 18.53 23.20
C PRO A 70 -15.55 17.13 23.35
N THR A 71 -15.77 16.27 22.35
CA THR A 71 -15.21 14.93 22.29
C THR A 71 -13.70 14.98 22.04
N LEU A 72 -13.25 15.75 21.05
CA LEU A 72 -11.84 15.90 20.71
C LEU A 72 -11.04 16.56 21.85
N ASP A 73 -11.59 17.59 22.50
CA ASP A 73 -10.96 18.23 23.68
C ASP A 73 -10.82 17.26 24.85
N SER A 74 -11.85 16.43 25.08
CA SER A 74 -11.83 15.40 26.12
C SER A 74 -10.78 14.32 25.84
N LEU A 75 -10.65 13.87 24.58
CA LEU A 75 -9.62 12.91 24.17
C LEU A 75 -8.21 13.50 24.27
N ALA A 76 -8.04 14.76 23.83
CA ALA A 76 -6.76 15.48 23.93
C ALA A 76 -6.30 15.62 25.38
N ALA A 77 -7.22 15.93 26.30
CA ALA A 77 -6.93 15.99 27.73
C ALA A 77 -6.57 14.61 28.31
N GLU A 78 -7.30 13.56 27.93
CA GLU A 78 -7.06 12.19 28.42
C GLU A 78 -5.70 11.65 27.98
N TRP A 79 -5.32 11.88 26.72
CA TRP A 79 -4.06 11.36 26.15
C TRP A 79 -2.87 12.29 26.33
N SER A 80 -3.08 13.51 26.85
CA SER A 80 -2.05 14.56 26.91
C SER A 80 -1.37 14.77 25.54
N ALA A 81 -2.19 14.81 24.48
CA ALA A 81 -1.79 14.87 23.09
C ALA A 81 -2.65 15.88 22.31
N ASP A 82 -2.14 16.36 21.18
CA ASP A 82 -2.96 17.08 20.22
C ASP A 82 -3.74 16.04 19.40
N VAL A 83 -5.06 16.24 19.30
CA VAL A 83 -5.96 15.32 18.59
C VAL A 83 -6.59 16.07 17.44
N LEU A 84 -6.38 15.57 16.23
CA LEU A 84 -6.84 16.16 14.98
C LEU A 84 -7.94 15.29 14.39
N LEU A 85 -9.00 15.90 13.89
CA LEU A 85 -10.02 15.23 13.10
C LEU A 85 -9.93 15.77 11.67
N GLU A 86 -9.59 14.88 10.75
CA GLU A 86 -9.42 15.18 9.32
C GLU A 86 -10.48 14.46 8.50
N SER A 87 -11.23 15.21 7.70
CA SER A 87 -12.06 14.66 6.63
C SER A 87 -11.98 15.56 5.40
N ASP A 88 -12.53 15.10 4.27
CA ASP A 88 -12.59 15.89 3.05
C ASP A 88 -13.23 17.27 3.32
N GLY A 89 -12.41 18.33 3.24
CA GLY A 89 -12.85 19.71 3.43
C GLY A 89 -13.10 20.17 4.88
N LEU A 90 -12.84 19.33 5.90
CA LEU A 90 -13.01 19.70 7.31
C LEU A 90 -11.78 19.29 8.13
N PHE A 91 -11.28 20.24 8.91
CA PHE A 91 -10.15 20.04 9.81
C PHE A 91 -10.50 20.63 11.18
N LEU A 92 -10.59 19.78 12.21
CA LEU A 92 -10.87 20.18 13.59
C LEU A 92 -9.74 19.71 14.51
N VAL A 93 -9.46 20.51 15.53
CA VAL A 93 -8.32 20.28 16.45
C VAL A 93 -8.78 20.39 17.89
N GLY A 94 -8.51 19.35 18.69
CA GLY A 94 -8.52 19.39 20.15
C GLY A 94 -7.08 19.49 20.69
N ARG A 95 -6.84 20.34 21.68
CA ARG A 95 -5.49 20.53 22.29
C ARG A 95 -5.55 20.40 23.80
N ARG A 96 -4.53 19.75 24.42
CA ARG A 96 -3.63 20.50 25.33
C ARG A 96 -2.30 19.82 25.68
N ARG A 97 -1.20 20.58 25.53
CA ARG A 97 0.12 20.40 26.16
C ARG A 97 0.51 21.60 27.05
N ASP A 98 1.11 21.35 28.23
CA ASP A 98 2.34 21.97 28.83
C ASP A 98 2.50 21.56 30.33
N ALA A 99 3.69 21.28 30.89
CA ALA A 99 4.90 22.12 30.83
C ALA A 99 6.28 21.39 30.89
N ALA A 100 7.25 22.12 30.31
CA ALA A 100 8.72 22.03 30.27
C ALA A 100 9.35 21.02 29.30
N ASP A 101 10.03 21.57 28.27
CA ASP A 101 10.82 20.86 27.27
C ASP A 101 12.03 20.13 27.88
N PRO A 102 12.19 18.82 27.58
CA PRO A 102 13.47 18.23 27.29
C PRO A 102 13.55 17.90 25.79
N PRO A 103 14.77 17.75 25.24
CA PRO A 103 14.99 17.69 23.80
C PRO A 103 14.29 16.49 23.15
N PRO A 104 13.97 16.57 21.84
CA PRO A 104 13.32 15.48 21.14
C PRO A 104 14.18 14.21 21.22
N PRO A 105 13.59 13.04 21.48
CA PRO A 105 14.33 11.79 21.37
C PRO A 105 14.83 11.66 19.93
N SER A 106 16.15 11.61 19.78
CA SER A 106 16.83 11.32 18.54
C SER A 106 16.65 9.84 18.19
N SER A 107 15.47 9.46 17.73
CA SER A 107 15.31 8.29 16.88
C SER A 107 15.10 8.80 15.47
N SER A 108 16.19 8.92 14.70
CA SER A 108 16.05 8.79 13.25
C SER A 108 15.35 7.46 13.00
N PRO A 109 14.14 7.43 12.39
CA PRO A 109 13.69 6.16 11.88
C PRO A 109 14.69 5.83 10.77
N ILE A 110 15.32 4.66 10.85
CA ILE A 110 15.68 3.97 9.63
C ILE A 110 14.36 3.92 8.87
N ARG A 111 14.19 4.78 7.87
CA ARG A 111 12.98 4.82 7.06
C ARG A 111 12.86 3.42 6.49
N ASP A 112 11.93 2.62 7.00
CA ASP A 112 11.52 1.38 6.35
C ASP A 112 11.09 1.79 4.94
N VAL A 113 11.93 1.50 3.96
CA VAL A 113 11.70 1.92 2.58
C VAL A 113 10.49 1.12 2.08
N PRO A 114 9.40 1.77 1.64
CA PRO A 114 8.23 1.05 1.14
C PRO A 114 8.63 0.09 0.02
N PHE A 115 8.16 -1.15 0.12
CA PHE A 115 8.39 -2.15 -0.91
C PHE A 115 7.37 -1.95 -2.04
N ARG A 116 7.85 -1.68 -3.26
CA ARG A 116 6.97 -1.37 -4.39
C ARG A 116 7.20 -2.33 -5.56
N VAL A 117 6.10 -2.94 -6.00
CA VAL A 117 6.03 -3.83 -7.16
C VAL A 117 5.24 -3.14 -8.26
N TYR A 118 5.83 -3.05 -9.45
CA TYR A 118 5.17 -2.54 -10.65
C TYR A 118 4.90 -3.68 -11.62
N VAL A 119 3.72 -3.69 -12.22
CA VAL A 119 3.33 -4.65 -13.24
C VAL A 119 3.12 -3.92 -14.55
N LEU A 120 3.90 -4.28 -15.57
CA LEU A 120 3.81 -3.77 -16.93
C LEU A 120 3.20 -4.88 -17.81
N MET A 121 2.13 -4.55 -18.53
CA MET A 121 1.43 -5.49 -19.43
C MET A 121 1.64 -5.07 -20.90
N GLY A 122 1.85 -6.04 -21.80
CA GLY A 122 1.89 -5.83 -23.26
C GLY A 122 3.22 -6.19 -23.97
N GLU A 123 3.23 -6.11 -25.30
CA GLU A 123 4.28 -6.63 -26.21
C GLU A 123 5.65 -5.90 -26.16
N ARG A 124 5.85 -4.88 -25.33
CA ARG A 124 7.07 -4.03 -25.39
C ARG A 124 7.79 -3.91 -24.05
N VAL A 125 8.35 -5.02 -23.60
CA VAL A 125 9.43 -5.02 -22.61
C VAL A 125 10.79 -4.89 -23.32
N THR A 126 10.88 -4.00 -24.31
CA THR A 126 12.15 -3.72 -25.02
C THR A 126 12.82 -2.50 -24.41
N GLY A 127 14.13 -2.57 -24.15
CA GLY A 127 14.90 -1.42 -23.65
C GLY A 127 14.98 -1.29 -22.12
N LEU A 128 14.80 -2.37 -21.35
CA LEU A 128 14.89 -2.35 -19.87
C LEU A 128 16.19 -1.78 -19.29
N THR A 129 17.28 -1.75 -20.07
CA THR A 129 18.54 -1.14 -19.64
C THR A 129 18.42 0.38 -19.43
N SER A 130 17.51 1.07 -20.14
CA SER A 130 17.23 2.50 -19.92
C SER A 130 16.28 2.75 -18.74
N LEU A 131 15.53 1.74 -18.29
CA LEU A 131 14.48 1.89 -17.29
C LEU A 131 15.04 2.32 -15.93
N ALA A 132 16.13 1.69 -15.45
CA ALA A 132 16.77 2.05 -14.18
C ALA A 132 17.26 3.51 -14.15
N GLN A 133 17.79 3.98 -15.29
CA GLN A 133 18.24 5.37 -15.43
C GLN A 133 17.06 6.34 -15.47
N GLN A 134 15.99 5.99 -16.19
CA GLN A 134 14.78 6.81 -16.33
C GLN A 134 13.97 6.92 -15.03
N LEU A 135 13.89 5.82 -14.28
CA LEU A 135 13.24 5.81 -12.96
C LEU A 135 14.13 6.42 -11.86
N GLU A 136 15.39 6.73 -12.21
CA GLU A 136 16.44 7.13 -11.28
C GLU A 136 16.54 6.19 -10.07
N ALA A 137 16.36 4.88 -10.31
CA ALA A 137 16.36 3.86 -9.27
C ALA A 137 16.97 2.56 -9.82
N SER A 138 17.72 1.84 -8.98
CA SER A 138 18.09 0.46 -9.30
C SER A 138 16.85 -0.42 -9.28
N VAL A 139 16.71 -1.30 -10.29
CA VAL A 139 15.53 -2.16 -10.44
C VAL A 139 15.91 -3.61 -10.68
N THR A 140 15.05 -4.53 -10.24
CA THR A 140 15.04 -5.91 -10.74
C THR A 140 13.80 -6.12 -11.58
N VAL A 141 13.96 -6.77 -12.72
CA VAL A 141 12.88 -7.06 -13.66
C VAL A 141 12.81 -8.57 -13.94
N ALA A 142 11.62 -9.14 -13.89
CA ALA A 142 11.35 -10.52 -14.30
C ALA A 142 10.15 -10.56 -15.25
N GLU A 143 10.21 -11.42 -16.26
CA GLU A 143 9.09 -11.67 -17.17
C GLU A 143 8.36 -12.93 -16.71
N VAL A 144 7.08 -12.80 -16.37
CA VAL A 144 6.24 -13.88 -15.83
C VAL A 144 4.86 -13.79 -16.47
N ASP A 145 4.40 -14.90 -17.06
CA ASP A 145 3.07 -15.03 -17.68
C ASP A 145 2.72 -13.91 -18.70
N GLY A 146 3.73 -13.44 -19.46
CA GLY A 146 3.56 -12.37 -20.45
C GLY A 146 3.51 -10.95 -19.88
N ALA A 147 3.78 -10.78 -18.58
CA ALA A 147 3.93 -9.50 -17.91
C ALA A 147 5.39 -9.27 -17.48
N ALA A 148 5.82 -8.00 -17.46
CA ALA A 148 7.07 -7.62 -16.79
C ALA A 148 6.78 -7.11 -15.38
N ILE A 149 7.37 -7.77 -14.40
CA ILE A 149 7.32 -7.40 -12.99
C ILE A 149 8.60 -6.64 -12.68
N VAL A 150 8.46 -5.44 -12.11
CA VAL A 150 9.58 -4.56 -11.78
C VAL A 150 9.52 -4.23 -10.29
N VAL A 151 10.62 -4.44 -9.58
CA VAL A 151 10.80 -3.95 -8.20
C VAL A 151 11.91 -2.92 -8.20
N ALA A 152 11.63 -1.77 -7.63
CA ALA A 152 12.63 -0.73 -7.42
C ALA A 152 13.25 -0.87 -6.02
N HIS A 153 14.57 -0.73 -5.94
CA HIS A 153 15.34 -0.81 -4.70
C HIS A 153 15.59 0.57 -4.07
N GLU A 154 15.09 1.62 -4.72
CA GLU A 154 15.20 3.03 -4.32
C GLU A 154 13.86 3.73 -4.62
N HIS A 155 13.69 4.95 -4.13
CA HIS A 155 12.52 5.74 -4.44
C HIS A 155 12.49 6.10 -5.94
N VAL A 156 11.47 5.61 -6.65
CA VAL A 156 11.26 5.91 -8.06
C VAL A 156 10.72 7.33 -8.21
N ARG A 157 11.37 8.15 -9.03
CA ARG A 157 10.75 9.41 -9.45
C ARG A 157 9.58 9.10 -10.38
N ASN A 158 8.42 9.70 -10.14
CA ASN A 158 7.13 9.41 -10.79
C ASN A 158 7.08 9.68 -12.31
N SER A 159 8.18 9.69 -13.05
CA SER A 159 8.22 9.91 -14.50
C SER A 159 8.42 8.58 -15.24
N TRP A 160 7.34 7.81 -15.41
CA TRP A 160 7.38 6.61 -16.26
C TRP A 160 7.44 6.98 -17.74
N PRO A 161 8.30 6.33 -18.55
CA PRO A 161 8.25 6.47 -20.00
C PRO A 161 6.88 6.02 -20.53
N PRO A 162 6.27 6.70 -21.51
CA PRO A 162 4.91 6.38 -21.98
C PRO A 162 4.73 4.92 -22.41
N ALA A 163 5.74 4.34 -23.07
CA ALA A 163 5.70 2.96 -23.54
C ALA A 163 5.97 1.92 -22.45
N GLN A 164 6.37 2.34 -21.26
CA GLN A 164 6.73 1.48 -20.13
C GLN A 164 5.94 1.85 -18.87
N ARG A 165 4.84 2.61 -19.02
CA ARG A 165 3.96 2.95 -17.91
C ARG A 165 3.41 1.65 -17.31
N PRO A 166 3.48 1.46 -15.98
CA PRO A 166 2.88 0.30 -15.34
C PRO A 166 1.37 0.31 -15.63
N VAL A 167 0.73 -0.84 -15.48
CA VAL A 167 -0.73 -0.93 -15.40
C VAL A 167 -1.17 -0.88 -13.94
N VAL A 168 -0.35 -1.46 -13.06
CA VAL A 168 -0.58 -1.47 -11.61
C VAL A 168 0.74 -1.27 -10.88
N ALA A 169 0.73 -0.49 -9.80
CA ALA A 169 1.76 -0.47 -8.78
C ALA A 169 1.16 -0.86 -7.42
N LEU A 170 1.82 -1.77 -6.71
CA LEU A 170 1.49 -2.15 -5.35
C LEU A 170 2.62 -1.70 -4.43
N THR A 171 2.30 -0.85 -3.47
CA THR A 171 3.24 -0.33 -2.47
C THR A 171 2.85 -0.85 -1.11
N ARG A 172 3.74 -1.61 -0.48
CA ARG A 172 3.57 -2.13 0.87
C ARG A 172 4.46 -1.36 1.84
N THR A 173 3.87 -0.89 2.94
CA THR A 173 4.60 -0.44 4.12
C THR A 173 4.52 -1.51 5.22
N ARG A 174 4.97 -1.19 6.43
CA ARG A 174 4.91 -2.14 7.55
C ARG A 174 3.47 -2.53 7.88
N THR A 175 2.56 -1.57 7.75
CA THR A 175 1.18 -1.66 8.23
C THR A 175 0.15 -1.36 7.15
N GLY A 176 0.57 -0.73 6.05
CA GLY A 176 -0.30 -0.32 4.97
C GLY A 176 -0.04 -1.04 3.65
N LEU A 177 -1.05 -1.01 2.79
CA LEU A 177 -0.95 -1.40 1.39
C LEU A 177 -1.64 -0.35 0.53
N THR A 178 -0.97 0.07 -0.53
CA THR A 178 -1.49 1.01 -1.52
C THR A 178 -1.45 0.38 -2.89
N MET A 179 -2.54 0.49 -3.64
CA MET A 179 -2.66 0.10 -5.03
C MET A 179 -2.87 1.34 -5.88
N GLU A 180 -2.04 1.49 -6.90
CA GLU A 180 -2.15 2.55 -7.90
C GLU A 180 -2.39 1.90 -9.25
N VAL A 181 -3.43 2.36 -9.95
CA VAL A 181 -3.82 1.87 -11.27
C VAL A 181 -3.49 2.94 -12.31
N PHE A 182 -2.91 2.50 -13.41
CA PHE A 182 -2.47 3.33 -14.51
C PHE A 182 -3.11 2.80 -15.80
N SER A 183 -4.11 3.51 -16.32
CA SER A 183 -4.87 3.16 -17.53
C SER A 183 -4.46 4.01 -18.73
N ALA A 184 -4.14 3.37 -19.84
CA ALA A 184 -3.89 4.06 -21.10
C ALA A 184 -5.16 4.74 -21.64
N ALA A 185 -6.33 4.13 -21.45
CA ALA A 185 -7.62 4.70 -21.80
C ALA A 185 -7.98 5.91 -20.93
N GLY A 186 -7.75 5.84 -19.62
CA GLY A 186 -7.89 6.94 -18.68
C GLY A 186 -7.02 8.13 -19.07
N LEU A 187 -5.74 7.88 -19.32
CA LEU A 187 -4.83 8.92 -19.83
C LEU A 187 -5.33 9.48 -21.17
N ALA A 188 -5.75 8.65 -22.13
CA ALA A 188 -6.23 9.11 -23.44
C ALA A 188 -7.49 9.97 -23.38
N ALA A 189 -8.30 9.85 -22.33
CA ALA A 189 -9.51 10.64 -22.11
C ALA A 189 -9.23 12.09 -21.65
N LEU A 190 -8.01 12.38 -21.17
CA LEU A 190 -7.63 13.72 -20.73
C LEU A 190 -7.29 14.66 -21.92
N PRO A 191 -7.44 15.99 -21.74
CA PRO A 191 -6.90 16.99 -22.67
C PRO A 191 -5.40 16.81 -22.96
N GLU A 192 -4.91 17.23 -24.13
CA GLU A 192 -3.50 17.04 -24.54
C GLU A 192 -2.48 17.56 -23.52
N ASP A 193 -2.73 18.75 -22.98
CA ASP A 193 -1.89 19.43 -22.01
C ASP A 193 -1.77 18.64 -20.70
N GLU A 194 -2.87 18.01 -20.29
CA GLU A 194 -2.98 17.18 -19.10
C GLU A 194 -2.44 15.78 -19.34
N ARG A 195 -2.62 15.22 -20.54
CA ARG A 195 -2.03 13.93 -20.95
C ARG A 195 -0.52 13.91 -20.80
N MET A 196 0.14 15.03 -21.06
CA MET A 196 1.59 15.14 -20.90
C MET A 196 2.02 15.11 -19.43
N ARG A 197 1.24 15.75 -18.54
CA ARG A 197 1.50 15.81 -17.09
C ARG A 197 1.08 14.52 -16.38
N GLY A 198 -0.01 13.90 -16.80
CA GLY A 198 -0.62 12.71 -16.22
C GLY A 198 0.11 11.39 -16.50
N ARG A 199 1.20 11.41 -17.29
CA ARG A 199 1.98 10.18 -17.60
C ARG A 199 2.51 9.48 -16.35
N GLY A 200 2.85 10.27 -15.34
CA GLY A 200 3.38 9.82 -14.06
C GLY A 200 2.34 9.61 -12.96
N VAL A 201 1.10 10.00 -13.22
CA VAL A 201 0.03 10.04 -12.23
C VAL A 201 -0.85 8.80 -12.45
N PRO A 202 -1.15 8.02 -11.41
CA PRO A 202 -2.14 6.96 -11.53
C PRO A 202 -3.52 7.56 -11.78
N ASP A 203 -4.42 6.81 -12.38
CA ASP A 203 -5.80 7.23 -12.58
C ASP A 203 -6.62 6.99 -11.30
N LEU A 204 -6.34 5.88 -10.60
CA LEU A 204 -6.96 5.49 -9.34
C LEU A 204 -5.92 5.09 -8.31
N LYS A 205 -6.13 5.49 -7.05
CA LYS A 205 -5.35 5.02 -5.90
C LYS A 205 -6.29 4.50 -4.82
N LEU A 206 -6.06 3.26 -4.38
CA LEU A 206 -6.74 2.65 -3.24
C LEU A 206 -5.72 2.43 -2.14
N SER A 207 -6.04 2.86 -0.93
CA SER A 207 -5.13 2.78 0.21
C SER A 207 -5.80 2.11 1.40
N TRP A 208 -5.12 1.11 1.94
CA TRP A 208 -5.42 0.44 3.20
C TRP A 208 -4.32 0.82 4.19
N PRO A 209 -4.46 1.94 4.94
CA PRO A 209 -3.35 2.49 5.73
C PRO A 209 -3.02 1.65 6.97
N ALA A 210 -4.00 0.94 7.53
CA ALA A 210 -3.83 0.19 8.77
C ALA A 210 -4.67 -1.09 8.81
N ARG A 211 -4.32 -2.01 9.72
CA ARG A 211 -5.15 -3.17 10.08
C ARG A 211 -6.22 -2.74 11.07
N TRP A 212 -7.44 -2.55 10.57
CA TRP A 212 -8.53 -1.96 11.35
C TRP A 212 -9.11 -2.91 12.38
N VAL A 213 -9.23 -2.44 13.63
CA VAL A 213 -9.89 -3.14 14.71
C VAL A 213 -11.13 -2.36 15.16
N PRO A 214 -12.34 -2.96 15.18
CA PRO A 214 -13.55 -2.29 15.62
C PRO A 214 -13.51 -1.92 17.12
N VAL A 215 -14.11 -0.78 17.47
CA VAL A 215 -14.20 -0.29 18.86
C VAL A 215 -15.40 -0.89 19.60
N LEU A 216 -16.58 -0.87 18.97
CA LEU A 216 -17.85 -1.37 19.50
C LEU A 216 -18.20 -2.74 18.91
N SER A 217 -19.28 -3.36 19.41
CA SER A 217 -19.82 -4.59 18.85
C SER A 217 -20.30 -4.38 17.41
N GLU A 218 -20.09 -5.38 16.57
CA GLU A 218 -20.47 -5.32 15.15
C GLU A 218 -21.90 -5.82 14.90
N GLU A 219 -22.84 -5.38 15.74
CA GLU A 219 -24.25 -5.75 15.63
C GLU A 219 -25.10 -4.56 15.15
N GLY A 220 -26.15 -4.85 14.39
CA GLY A 220 -27.10 -3.85 13.88
C GLY A 220 -26.43 -2.69 13.14
N TRP A 221 -26.96 -1.48 13.34
CA TRP A 221 -26.49 -0.25 12.71
C TRP A 221 -25.06 0.13 13.08
N THR A 222 -24.65 -0.08 14.33
CA THR A 222 -23.26 0.16 14.76
C THR A 222 -22.28 -0.70 13.97
N GLY A 223 -22.61 -1.97 13.75
CA GLY A 223 -21.82 -2.86 12.90
C GLY A 223 -21.76 -2.42 11.44
N GLU A 224 -22.84 -1.85 10.89
CA GLU A 224 -22.84 -1.29 9.54
C GLU A 224 -21.89 -0.09 9.42
N VAL A 225 -21.93 0.84 10.37
CA VAL A 225 -21.04 2.00 10.42
C VAL A 225 -19.59 1.54 10.56
N GLN A 226 -19.27 0.62 11.47
CA GLN A 226 -17.89 0.17 11.64
C GLN A 226 -17.36 -0.57 10.41
N ARG A 227 -18.19 -1.37 9.72
CA ARG A 227 -17.81 -1.98 8.42
C ARG A 227 -17.55 -0.93 7.35
N MET A 228 -18.35 0.14 7.30
CA MET A 228 -18.09 1.27 6.40
C MET A 228 -16.71 1.90 6.67
N LEU A 229 -16.34 2.11 7.93
CA LEU A 229 -15.07 2.77 8.31
C LEU A 229 -13.81 1.97 7.92
N ARG A 230 -13.92 0.64 7.79
CA ARG A 230 -12.82 -0.25 7.35
C ARG A 230 -12.55 -0.21 5.85
N THR A 231 -13.46 0.40 5.09
CA THR A 231 -13.34 0.53 3.63
C THR A 231 -12.04 1.24 3.25
N ALA A 232 -11.38 0.78 2.20
CA ALA A 232 -10.18 1.40 1.66
C ALA A 232 -10.43 2.89 1.33
N ALA A 233 -9.45 3.75 1.62
CA ALA A 233 -9.48 5.12 1.14
C ALA A 233 -9.29 5.11 -0.39
N ILE A 234 -10.13 5.86 -1.10
CA ILE A 234 -10.01 6.04 -2.54
C ILE A 234 -9.59 7.47 -2.81
N GLU A 235 -8.54 7.63 -3.58
CA GLU A 235 -8.11 8.90 -4.13
C GLU A 235 -8.18 8.80 -5.66
N ARG A 236 -9.01 9.65 -6.28
CA ARG A 236 -8.98 9.86 -7.73
C ARG A 236 -7.90 10.88 -8.01
N MET A 237 -6.86 10.42 -8.69
CA MET A 237 -5.64 11.20 -8.90
C MET A 237 -5.69 11.97 -10.24
N SER A 238 -6.62 11.59 -11.12
CA SER A 238 -6.94 12.31 -12.35
C SER A 238 -8.34 12.92 -12.26
N ASP A 239 -8.56 14.04 -12.95
CA ASP A 239 -9.87 14.68 -13.14
C ASP A 239 -10.81 13.88 -14.08
N LEU A 240 -10.61 12.57 -14.18
CA LEU A 240 -11.51 11.67 -14.89
C LEU A 240 -12.90 11.81 -14.29
N ALA A 241 -13.84 12.29 -15.09
CA ALA A 241 -15.25 12.40 -14.72
C ALA A 241 -15.90 11.02 -14.44
N ASP A 242 -15.25 9.93 -14.89
CA ASP A 242 -15.79 8.57 -14.86
C ASP A 242 -14.67 7.53 -14.86
N ASP A 243 -14.77 6.55 -13.94
CA ASP A 243 -13.78 5.48 -13.76
C ASP A 243 -13.99 4.32 -14.76
N ARG A 244 -15.11 4.28 -15.51
CA ARG A 244 -15.44 3.18 -16.44
C ARG A 244 -14.32 2.83 -17.44
N PRO A 245 -13.67 3.79 -18.13
CA PRO A 245 -12.60 3.46 -19.09
C PRO A 245 -11.42 2.75 -18.44
N VAL A 246 -11.08 3.13 -17.20
CA VAL A 246 -10.00 2.53 -16.40
C VAL A 246 -10.37 1.09 -16.03
N LEU A 247 -11.60 0.90 -15.54
CA LEU A 247 -12.10 -0.42 -15.13
C LEU A 247 -12.22 -1.39 -16.31
N ASP A 248 -12.68 -0.90 -17.46
CA ASP A 248 -12.82 -1.70 -18.69
C ASP A 248 -11.46 -2.16 -19.23
N GLU A 249 -10.45 -1.29 -19.22
CA GLU A 249 -9.07 -1.66 -19.60
C GLU A 249 -8.51 -2.75 -18.69
N LEU A 250 -8.74 -2.64 -17.38
CA LEU A 250 -8.35 -3.66 -16.41
C LEU A 250 -9.22 -4.92 -16.46
N ARG A 251 -10.34 -4.89 -17.20
CA ARG A 251 -11.36 -5.95 -17.20
C ARG A 251 -11.90 -6.24 -15.79
N VAL A 252 -11.98 -5.20 -14.96
CA VAL A 252 -12.49 -5.24 -13.59
C VAL A 252 -13.91 -4.69 -13.61
N THR A 253 -14.86 -5.42 -13.04
CA THR A 253 -16.22 -4.91 -12.92
C THR A 253 -16.31 -3.91 -11.76
N ARG A 254 -17.27 -2.98 -11.81
CA ARG A 254 -17.56 -2.10 -10.67
C ARG A 254 -17.85 -2.90 -9.39
N ALA A 255 -18.53 -4.04 -9.50
CA ALA A 255 -18.80 -4.91 -8.35
C ALA A 255 -17.52 -5.51 -7.75
N THR A 256 -16.57 -5.94 -8.60
CA THR A 256 -15.26 -6.45 -8.17
C THR A 256 -14.46 -5.34 -7.47
N PHE A 257 -14.47 -4.14 -8.04
CA PHE A 257 -13.80 -2.97 -7.45
C PHE A 257 -14.40 -2.59 -6.09
N GLU A 258 -15.73 -2.53 -5.99
CA GLU A 258 -16.43 -2.27 -4.73
C GLU A 258 -16.20 -3.38 -3.69
N HIS A 259 -16.03 -4.63 -4.12
CA HIS A 259 -15.67 -5.73 -3.24
C HIS A 259 -14.24 -5.55 -2.69
N LEU A 260 -13.26 -5.27 -3.55
CA LEU A 260 -11.88 -5.00 -3.13
C LEU A 260 -11.83 -3.87 -2.08
N ARG A 261 -12.59 -2.81 -2.31
CA ARG A 261 -12.67 -1.67 -1.39
C ARG A 261 -13.08 -2.06 0.03
N ARG A 262 -13.86 -3.13 0.17
CA ARG A 262 -14.35 -3.65 1.46
C ARG A 262 -13.48 -4.76 2.05
N CYS A 263 -12.43 -5.19 1.35
CA CYS A 263 -11.47 -6.14 1.91
C CYS A 263 -10.73 -5.49 3.07
N ASP A 264 -10.58 -6.23 4.15
CA ASP A 264 -9.76 -5.82 5.29
C ASP A 264 -8.27 -5.81 4.89
N ASN A 265 -7.48 -4.99 5.58
CA ASN A 265 -6.02 -5.00 5.44
C ASN A 265 -5.42 -6.18 6.22
N ASP A 266 -5.51 -7.37 5.64
CA ASP A 266 -5.02 -8.60 6.24
C ASP A 266 -3.97 -9.29 5.34
N ASP A 267 -3.57 -10.51 5.71
CA ASP A 267 -2.59 -11.27 4.93
C ASP A 267 -3.17 -11.79 3.59
N ASP A 268 -4.48 -11.78 3.42
CA ASP A 268 -5.20 -12.24 2.22
C ASP A 268 -5.45 -11.13 1.21
N LEU A 269 -5.43 -9.86 1.63
CA LEU A 269 -5.60 -8.68 0.76
C LEU A 269 -4.72 -8.73 -0.51
N PRO A 270 -3.41 -9.03 -0.46
CA PRO A 270 -2.61 -9.16 -1.68
C PRO A 270 -3.18 -10.18 -2.68
N GLY A 271 -3.71 -11.31 -2.20
CA GLY A 271 -4.33 -12.33 -3.04
C GLY A 271 -5.69 -11.91 -3.59
N HIS A 272 -6.46 -11.09 -2.86
CA HIS A 272 -7.68 -10.48 -3.41
C HIS A 272 -7.34 -9.53 -4.57
N LEU A 273 -6.31 -8.69 -4.41
CA LEU A 273 -5.87 -7.74 -5.43
C LEU A 273 -5.36 -8.44 -6.70
N THR A 274 -4.47 -9.44 -6.56
CA THR A 274 -3.94 -10.18 -7.72
C THR A 274 -5.02 -10.89 -8.50
N ARG A 275 -5.99 -11.52 -7.82
CA ARG A 275 -7.12 -12.20 -8.50
C ARG A 275 -8.05 -11.22 -9.19
N ALA A 276 -8.41 -10.13 -8.52
CA ALA A 276 -9.31 -9.13 -9.09
C ALA A 276 -8.73 -8.48 -10.35
N LEU A 277 -7.44 -8.18 -10.34
CA LEU A 277 -6.72 -7.54 -11.44
C LEU A 277 -6.10 -8.54 -12.44
N ARG A 278 -6.25 -9.84 -12.20
CA ARG A 278 -5.65 -10.92 -13.01
C ARG A 278 -4.14 -10.78 -13.19
N LEU A 279 -3.45 -10.35 -12.13
CA LEU A 279 -2.00 -10.23 -12.09
C LEU A 279 -1.34 -11.61 -11.97
N PRO A 280 -0.08 -11.78 -12.42
CA PRO A 280 0.68 -13.00 -12.17
C PRO A 280 0.72 -13.36 -10.68
N ALA A 281 0.54 -14.63 -10.35
CA ALA A 281 0.43 -15.09 -8.95
C ALA A 281 1.65 -14.72 -8.10
N VAL A 282 2.84 -14.66 -8.70
CA VAL A 282 4.08 -14.28 -8.01
C VAL A 282 4.04 -12.86 -7.41
N VAL A 283 3.18 -11.96 -7.93
CA VAL A 283 3.00 -10.61 -7.36
C VAL A 283 2.47 -10.70 -5.93
N GLU A 284 1.60 -11.67 -5.62
CA GLU A 284 1.08 -11.92 -4.28
C GLU A 284 2.23 -12.27 -3.33
N ASP A 285 3.11 -13.18 -3.73
CA ASP A 285 4.24 -13.63 -2.92
C ASP A 285 5.30 -12.54 -2.74
N LEU A 286 5.58 -11.74 -3.78
CA LEU A 286 6.48 -10.59 -3.69
C LEU A 286 5.94 -9.55 -2.71
N VAL A 287 4.68 -9.14 -2.85
CA VAL A 287 4.04 -8.16 -1.95
C VAL A 287 3.99 -8.70 -0.53
N ARG A 288 3.75 -10.00 -0.34
CA ARG A 288 3.79 -10.64 0.98
C ARG A 288 5.20 -10.77 1.56
N GLY A 289 6.26 -10.54 0.78
CA GLY A 289 7.63 -10.75 1.20
C GLY A 289 7.99 -12.25 1.35
N ARG A 290 7.24 -13.13 0.68
CA ARG A 290 7.47 -14.59 0.65
C ARG A 290 8.39 -15.02 -0.49
N ALA A 291 8.65 -14.13 -1.44
CA ALA A 291 9.58 -14.32 -2.55
C ALA A 291 10.45 -13.08 -2.75
N ASP A 292 11.66 -13.29 -3.30
CA ASP A 292 12.47 -12.22 -3.87
C ASP A 292 12.38 -12.29 -5.40
N ILE A 293 12.18 -11.15 -6.04
CA ILE A 293 12.15 -11.04 -7.50
C ILE A 293 13.47 -11.50 -8.13
N ALA A 294 14.60 -11.39 -7.43
CA ALA A 294 15.90 -11.83 -7.91
C ALA A 294 16.00 -13.35 -8.10
N ASP A 295 15.15 -14.12 -7.43
CA ASP A 295 15.11 -15.58 -7.50
C ASP A 295 14.23 -16.10 -8.66
N LEU A 296 13.50 -15.20 -9.34
CA LEU A 296 12.63 -15.60 -10.45
C LEU A 296 13.43 -15.97 -11.70
N PRO A 297 12.99 -16.99 -12.46
CA PRO A 297 13.63 -17.37 -13.71
C PRO A 297 13.77 -16.19 -14.67
N GLY A 298 15.00 -15.95 -15.15
CA GLY A 298 15.26 -14.87 -16.09
C GLY A 298 15.27 -13.46 -15.49
N ALA A 299 15.20 -13.33 -14.15
CA ALA A 299 15.29 -12.05 -13.47
C ALA A 299 16.60 -11.32 -13.79
N ARG A 300 16.49 -10.02 -14.06
CA ARG A 300 17.61 -9.15 -14.42
C ARG A 300 17.63 -7.94 -13.51
N ARG A 301 18.71 -7.80 -12.75
CA ARG A 301 18.97 -6.59 -11.98
C ARG A 301 19.68 -5.55 -12.86
N ARG A 302 19.21 -4.31 -12.80
CA ARG A 302 19.73 -3.14 -13.51
C ARG A 302 20.02 -2.05 -12.50
N GLU A 303 21.29 -1.73 -12.36
CA GLU A 303 21.77 -0.71 -11.44
C GLU A 303 21.68 0.67 -12.07
N ARG A 304 21.26 1.67 -11.28
CA ARG A 304 21.16 3.07 -11.70
C ARG A 304 22.51 3.65 -12.11
N THR A 305 23.58 3.28 -11.38
CA THR A 305 24.92 3.83 -11.56
C THR A 305 25.96 2.73 -11.79
N ASP A 306 27.05 3.06 -12.47
CA ASP A 306 28.17 2.12 -12.67
C ASP A 306 28.90 1.78 -11.36
N ALA A 307 28.86 2.67 -10.37
CA ALA A 307 29.36 2.41 -9.02
C ALA A 307 28.48 1.38 -8.29
N GLY A 308 27.16 1.54 -8.36
CA GLY A 308 26.19 0.57 -7.84
C GLY A 308 26.34 -0.80 -8.49
N ARG A 309 26.54 -0.83 -9.82
CA ARG A 309 26.85 -2.05 -10.57
C ARG A 309 28.08 -2.77 -10.04
N ARG A 310 29.19 -2.04 -9.86
CA ARG A 310 30.43 -2.61 -9.33
C ARG A 310 30.29 -3.11 -7.89
N ALA A 311 29.58 -2.37 -7.03
CA ALA A 311 29.31 -2.77 -5.66
C ALA A 311 28.47 -4.06 -5.60
N TRP A 312 27.40 -4.13 -6.40
CA TRP A 312 26.56 -5.32 -6.52
C TRP A 312 27.34 -6.52 -7.06
N GLU A 313 28.13 -6.36 -8.11
CA GLU A 313 28.95 -7.45 -8.66
C GLU A 313 29.97 -8.01 -7.64
N LEU A 314 30.41 -7.19 -6.69
CA LEU A 314 31.29 -7.64 -5.60
C LEU A 314 30.54 -8.42 -4.52
N THR A 315 29.34 -7.99 -4.13
CA THR A 315 28.53 -8.63 -3.08
C THR A 315 27.78 -9.87 -3.58
N SER A 316 27.45 -9.91 -4.87
CA SER A 316 26.67 -10.98 -5.52
C SER A 316 27.52 -12.13 -6.04
N ARG A 317 28.83 -12.06 -5.85
CA ARG A 317 29.72 -13.17 -6.20
C ARG A 317 29.26 -14.39 -5.40
N PRO A 318 28.96 -15.52 -6.07
CA PRO A 318 28.52 -16.72 -5.39
C PRO A 318 29.58 -17.09 -4.36
N SER A 319 29.18 -17.07 -3.08
CA SER A 319 30.05 -17.43 -1.97
C SER A 319 30.64 -18.82 -2.23
N TRP A 320 31.85 -19.08 -1.72
CA TRP A 320 32.46 -20.42 -1.70
C TRP A 320 31.43 -21.52 -1.34
N TRP A 321 30.52 -21.21 -0.41
CA TRP A 321 29.51 -22.14 0.10
C TRP A 321 28.46 -22.50 -0.95
N SER A 322 28.00 -21.54 -1.73
CA SER A 322 27.04 -21.79 -2.83
C SER A 322 27.61 -22.68 -3.95
N ARG A 323 28.94 -22.70 -4.13
CA ARG A 323 29.64 -23.61 -5.06
C ARG A 323 29.78 -25.03 -4.52
N LEU A 324 29.88 -25.19 -3.20
CA LEU A 324 29.99 -26.50 -2.55
C LEU A 324 28.65 -27.26 -2.62
N PHE A 325 27.53 -26.58 -2.43
CA PHE A 325 26.20 -27.21 -2.46
C PHE A 325 25.67 -27.51 -3.87
N ARG A 326 26.16 -26.82 -4.92
CA ARG A 326 25.88 -27.22 -6.32
C ARG A 326 26.62 -28.48 -6.76
N ARG A 327 27.73 -28.85 -6.13
CA ARG A 327 28.47 -30.07 -6.48
C ARG A 327 27.91 -31.35 -5.88
N ARG A 328 27.05 -31.25 -4.87
CA ARG A 328 26.51 -32.44 -4.16
C ARG A 328 25.23 -33.02 -4.78
N GLY A 329 24.69 -32.39 -5.83
CA GLY A 329 23.49 -32.87 -6.54
C GLY A 329 23.76 -33.58 -7.88
N ASN A 330 25.02 -33.82 -8.25
CA ASN A 330 25.38 -34.39 -9.55
C ASN A 330 26.26 -35.66 -9.51
N ASP A 331 26.45 -36.25 -8.34
CA ASP A 331 27.17 -37.52 -8.19
C ASP A 331 26.25 -38.58 -7.58
N GLU A 332 25.36 -39.17 -8.39
CA GLU A 332 24.86 -40.53 -8.17
C GLU A 332 24.18 -41.06 -9.46
N GLY A 333 24.87 -42.00 -10.12
CA GLY A 333 24.41 -42.72 -11.30
C GLY A 333 25.57 -43.41 -12.02
N PRO A 334 25.89 -44.68 -11.70
CA PRO A 334 27.10 -45.34 -12.17
C PRO A 334 26.96 -45.87 -13.60
N GLY A 335 28.07 -45.73 -14.34
CA GLY A 335 28.56 -46.52 -15.46
C GLY A 335 27.60 -47.37 -16.31
N ASP A 336 27.62 -47.09 -17.62
CA ASP A 336 27.89 -48.19 -18.54
C ASP A 336 28.81 -47.72 -19.69
N ARG A 337 30.03 -48.27 -19.68
CA ARG A 337 31.06 -48.08 -20.70
C ARG A 337 30.95 -49.26 -21.66
N SER A 338 30.51 -49.01 -22.89
CA SER A 338 30.73 -49.92 -24.01
C SER A 338 31.08 -49.11 -25.25
N ARG A 339 32.38 -48.88 -25.45
CA ARG A 339 32.97 -48.39 -26.70
C ARG A 339 34.08 -49.37 -27.08
N ALA A 340 33.76 -50.35 -27.92
CA ALA A 340 34.75 -51.04 -28.73
C ALA A 340 34.94 -50.24 -30.02
N GLY A 341 36.20 -49.95 -30.34
CA GLY A 341 36.62 -49.07 -31.44
C GLY A 341 36.61 -49.71 -32.83
N PRO A 342 37.03 -48.94 -33.85
CA PRO A 342 37.08 -49.37 -35.25
C PRO A 342 38.31 -50.22 -35.55
N SER A 343 38.26 -50.91 -36.69
CA SER A 343 39.19 -51.90 -37.25
C SER A 343 40.66 -51.48 -37.31
#